data_AF-A0A3N5ZKI5-F1
#
_entry.id   AF-A0A3N5ZKI5-F1
#
_cell.length_a   1.000
_cell.length_b   1.000
_cell.length_c   1.000
_cell.angle_alpha   90.00
_cell.angle_beta   90.00
_cell.angle_gamma   90.00
#
_symmetry.space_group_name_H-M   'P 1'
#
loop_
_entity.id
_entity.type
_entity.pdbx_description
1 polymer ?
#
loop_
_entity_poly.entity_id
_entity_poly.type
_entity_poly.pdbx_seq_one_letter_code
_entity_poly.pdbx_strand_id
1 'polypeptide(L)' 'FFPGTHTIGFDSPVDTLTLEHTARSREGFARGALLAAEWVPGKKGFFTFEQVIFGENHG' A
#
# COMPACT_ATOMS: atom_id res chain seq x y z
N PHE A 1 -11.02 18.17 6.07
CA PHE A 1 -11.23 17.18 4.98
C PHE A 1 -10.11 16.16 5.10
N PHE A 2 -10.43 14.92 5.46
CA PHE A 2 -9.46 13.82 5.54
C PHE A 2 -9.43 13.16 4.15
N PRO A 3 -8.37 13.31 3.34
CA PRO A 3 -8.42 12.96 1.92
C PRO A 3 -8.46 11.45 1.64
N GLY A 4 -8.38 10.59 2.67
CA GLY A 4 -8.64 9.16 2.57
C GLY A 4 -8.21 8.43 3.84
N THR A 5 -9.18 8.04 4.67
CA THR A 5 -8.96 7.16 5.82
C THR A 5 -9.72 5.87 5.58
N HIS A 6 -9.02 4.74 5.67
CA HIS A 6 -9.59 3.41 5.55
C HIS A 6 -9.32 2.63 6.82
N THR A 7 -10.35 2.01 7.37
CA THR A 7 -10.25 1.23 8.61
C THR A 7 -10.85 -0.15 8.38
N ILE A 8 -10.11 -1.18 8.78
CA ILE A 8 -10.59 -2.55 8.87
C ILE A 8 -10.63 -2.91 10.35
N GLY A 9 -11.76 -3.47 10.79
CA GLY A 9 -11.97 -3.86 12.18
C GLY A 9 -12.41 -5.31 12.28
N PHE A 10 -11.97 -5.97 13.33
CA PHE A 10 -12.46 -7.26 13.79
C PHE A 10 -12.97 -7.07 15.21
N ASP A 11 -14.18 -7.53 15.47
CA ASP A 11 -14.83 -7.31 16.76
C ASP A 11 -15.33 -8.63 17.34
N SER A 12 -15.37 -8.70 18.65
CA SER A 12 -15.84 -9.84 19.42
C SER A 12 -16.43 -9.37 20.75
N PRO A 13 -17.13 -10.24 21.50
CA PRO A 13 -17.69 -9.84 22.80
C PRO A 13 -16.66 -9.42 23.86
N VAL A 14 -15.38 -9.77 23.67
CA VAL A 14 -14.32 -9.54 24.65
C VAL A 14 -13.25 -8.57 24.18
N ASP A 15 -13.02 -8.47 22.87
CA ASP A 15 -11.96 -7.64 22.28
C ASP A 15 -12.36 -7.07 20.92
N THR A 16 -11.78 -5.89 20.60
CA THR A 16 -11.83 -5.24 19.30
C THR A 16 -10.41 -5.02 18.78
N LEU A 17 -10.14 -5.38 17.52
CA LEU A 17 -8.89 -5.11 16.81
C LEU A 17 -9.18 -4.23 15.59
N THR A 18 -8.40 -3.16 15.41
CA THR A 18 -8.52 -2.28 14.24
C THR A 18 -7.18 -2.02 13.58
N LEU A 19 -7.21 -1.89 12.25
CA LEU A 19 -6.11 -1.42 11.42
C LEU A 19 -6.60 -0.22 10.61
N GLU A 20 -5.93 0.92 10.75
CA GLU A 20 -6.25 2.17 10.04
C GLU A 20 -5.10 2.60 9.12
N HIS A 21 -5.44 2.96 7.89
CA HIS A 21 -4.56 3.66 6.96
C HIS A 21 -5.11 5.07 6.69
N THR A 22 -4.35 6.09 7.07
CA THR A 22 -4.71 7.50 6.87
C THR A 22 -3.75 8.17 5.89
N ALA A 23 -4.25 8.55 4.70
CA ALA A 23 -3.54 9.37 3.74
C ALA A 23 -3.74 10.86 4.08
N ARG A 24 -2.67 11.54 4.53
CA ARG A 24 -2.72 12.97 4.92
C ARG A 24 -2.44 13.94 3.78
N SER A 25 -1.82 13.44 2.71
CA SER A 25 -1.48 14.21 1.51
C SER A 25 -1.28 13.25 0.33
N ARG A 26 -0.99 13.79 -0.86
CA ARG A 26 -0.66 12.99 -2.06
C ARG A 26 0.79 12.52 -2.12
N GLU A 27 1.62 12.94 -1.17
CA GLU A 27 3.07 12.67 -1.15
C GLU A 27 3.37 11.17 -1.08
N GLY A 28 2.59 10.40 -0.31
CA GLY A 28 2.75 8.96 -0.21
C GLY A 28 2.62 8.24 -1.56
N PHE A 29 1.64 8.67 -2.38
CA PHE A 29 1.46 8.12 -3.72
C PHE A 29 2.60 8.51 -4.66
N ALA A 30 3.08 9.77 -4.59
CA ALA A 30 4.19 10.23 -5.40
C ALA A 30 5.49 9.46 -5.08
N ARG A 31 5.77 9.26 -3.79
CA ARG A 31 6.91 8.44 -3.34
C ARG A 31 6.79 6.99 -3.80
N GLY A 32 5.58 6.41 -3.73
CA GLY A 32 5.33 5.05 -4.24
C GLY A 32 5.58 4.93 -5.75
N ALA A 33 5.17 5.93 -6.54
CA ALA A 33 5.44 5.97 -7.97
C ALA A 33 6.93 6.10 -8.30
N LEU A 34 7.67 6.92 -7.55
CA LEU A 34 9.13 7.04 -7.70
C LEU A 34 9.84 5.73 -7.35
N LEU A 35 9.44 5.07 -6.26
CA LEU A 35 9.96 3.76 -5.88
C LEU A 35 9.73 2.71 -6.98
N ALA A 36 8.53 2.67 -7.56
CA ALA A 36 8.22 1.78 -8.68
C ALA A 36 9.09 2.11 -9.93
N ALA A 37 9.32 3.40 -10.21
CA ALA A 37 10.16 3.83 -11.32
C ALA A 37 11.65 3.45 -11.13
N GLU A 38 12.15 3.49 -9.90
CA GLU A 38 13.50 3.04 -9.55
C GLU A 38 13.64 1.51 -9.64
N TRP A 39 12.56 0.78 -9.37
CA TRP A 39 12.54 -0.69 -9.35
C TRP A 39 12.40 -1.35 -10.73
N VAL A 40 11.67 -0.72 -11.66
CA VAL A 40 11.32 -1.32 -12.97
C VAL A 40 12.47 -1.45 -14.02
N PRO A 41 13.63 -0.78 -13.96
CA PRO A 41 14.65 -0.87 -15.01
C PRO A 41 15.07 -2.32 -15.32
N GLY A 42 15.11 -2.66 -16.62
CA GLY A 42 15.47 -4.01 -17.09
C GLY A 42 14.32 -5.04 -17.04
N LYS A 43 13.18 -4.71 -16.42
CA LYS A 43 11.99 -5.58 -16.37
C LYS A 43 11.10 -5.36 -17.59
N LYS A 44 10.43 -6.43 -18.04
CA LYS A 44 9.47 -6.40 -19.17
C LYS A 44 8.16 -7.03 -18.73
N GLY A 45 7.05 -6.36 -19.04
CA GLY A 45 5.71 -6.81 -18.68
C GLY A 45 4.99 -5.81 -17.80
N PHE A 46 3.87 -6.24 -17.23
CA PHE A 46 3.07 -5.47 -16.29
C PHE A 46 3.35 -5.95 -14.87
N PHE A 47 3.40 -5.00 -13.94
CA PHE A 47 3.70 -5.27 -12.53
C PHE A 47 2.71 -4.57 -11.62
N THR A 48 2.41 -5.19 -10.49
CA THR A 48 1.58 -4.62 -9.42
C THR A 48 2.45 -3.95 -8.37
N PHE A 49 1.85 -3.08 -7.54
CA PHE A 49 2.57 -2.45 -6.44
C PHE A 49 2.99 -3.47 -5.36
N GLU A 50 2.31 -4.60 -5.25
CA GLU A 50 2.71 -5.71 -4.39
C GLU A 50 4.11 -6.22 -4.75
N GLN A 51 4.38 -6.40 -6.05
CA GLN A 51 5.69 -6.83 -6.55
C GLN A 51 6.79 -5.78 -6.29
N VAL A 52 6.43 -4.50 -6.25
CA VAL A 52 7.37 -3.41 -5.88
C VAL A 52 7.74 -3.47 -4.40
N ILE A 53 6.79 -3.81 -3.51
CA ILE A 53 6.97 -3.79 -2.06
C ILE A 53 7.57 -5.09 -1.53
N PHE A 54 7.12 -6.24 -2.05
CA PHE A 54 7.48 -7.56 -1.53
C PHE A 54 8.36 -8.38 -2.49
N GLY A 55 8.52 -7.94 -3.73
CA GLY A 55 9.28 -8.66 -4.75
C GLY A 55 8.44 -9.69 -5.53
N GLU A 56 9.07 -10.40 -6.47
CA GLU A 56 8.39 -11.29 -7.42
C GLU A 56 8.08 -12.69 -6.86
N ASN A 57 8.40 -12.97 -5.59
CA ASN A 57 8.26 -14.29 -4.96
C ASN A 57 6.99 -14.46 -4.10
N HIS A 58 6.00 -13.61 -4.32
CA HIS A 58 4.68 -13.73 -3.69
C HIS A 58 3.69 -14.10 -4.79
N GLY A 59 3.21 -15.35 -4.72
CA GLY A 59 2.46 -16.03 -5.79
C GLY A 59 1.04 -15.52 -5.98
#